data_AF-A0A931TQI9-F1
#
_entry.id   AF-A0A931TQI9-F1
#
_cell.length_a   1.000
_cell.length_b   1.000
_cell.length_c   1.000
_cell.angle_alpha   90.00
_cell.angle_beta   90.00
_cell.angle_gamma   90.00
#
_symmetry.space_group_name_H-M   'P 1'
#
loop_
_entity.id
_entity.type
_entity.pdbx_description
1 polymer ?
#
loop_
_entity_poly.entity_id
_entity_poly.type
_entity_poly.pdbx_seq_one_letter_code
_entity_poly.pdbx_strand_id
1 'polypeptide(L)'
;MKILFFVLCWFCLSSVRFIGEIRPVFGVQVNMQANSKLYSMVVYIHNGRALTHKKIITREEFILYASGTWPSIYNPQRRNLFEERNIPCGIEKDPITKRDIPFCNPLDSLWKIRYSDYPFRTFAGKGWSNELYKPSSQQQKYLYEHYGIYDIDFNYFLDEHFWQILKDVQDENWIRRYRSI
;
A
#
# COMPACT_ATOMS: atom_id res chain seq x y z
N MET A 1 7.02 -53.71 -15.69
CA MET A 1 5.79 -53.22 -15.01
C MET A 1 6.05 -52.16 -13.94
N LYS A 2 7.06 -52.29 -13.07
CA LYS A 2 7.33 -51.31 -11.98
C LYS A 2 7.74 -49.90 -12.45
N ILE A 3 8.50 -49.77 -13.55
CA ILE A 3 8.96 -48.47 -14.08
C ILE A 3 7.81 -47.64 -14.64
N LEU A 4 6.85 -48.29 -15.32
CA LEU A 4 5.67 -47.62 -15.89
C LEU A 4 4.79 -46.99 -14.79
N PHE A 5 4.69 -47.65 -13.63
CA PHE A 5 3.93 -47.17 -12.49
C PHE A 5 4.58 -45.94 -11.83
N PHE A 6 5.91 -45.90 -11.74
CA PHE A 6 6.65 -44.73 -11.24
C PHE A 6 6.54 -43.52 -12.18
N VAL A 7 6.57 -43.73 -13.49
CA VAL A 7 6.39 -42.65 -14.48
C VAL A 7 4.96 -42.10 -14.45
N LEU A 8 3.95 -42.96 -14.30
CA LEU A 8 2.56 -42.54 -14.13
C LEU A 8 2.33 -41.75 -12.84
N CYS A 9 2.90 -42.19 -11.71
CA CYS A 9 2.84 -41.45 -10.45
C CYS A 9 3.50 -40.07 -10.56
N TRP A 10 4.63 -39.96 -11.25
CA TRP A 10 5.30 -38.66 -11.47
C TRP A 10 4.43 -37.71 -12.30
N PHE A 11 3.83 -38.19 -13.39
CA PHE A 11 2.92 -37.38 -14.20
C PHE A 11 1.69 -36.91 -13.41
N CYS A 12 1.07 -37.78 -12.61
CA CYS A 12 -0.08 -37.40 -11.79
C CYS A 12 0.29 -36.39 -10.70
N LEU A 13 1.46 -36.51 -10.05
CA LEU A 13 1.89 -35.57 -9.00
C LEU A 13 2.32 -34.21 -9.58
N SER A 14 2.84 -34.17 -10.81
CA SER A 14 3.20 -32.90 -11.48
C SER A 14 2.00 -32.01 -11.86
N SER A 15 0.78 -32.56 -11.85
CA SER A 15 -0.44 -31.81 -12.16
C SER A 15 -1.05 -31.04 -10.97
N VAL A 16 -0.51 -31.21 -9.76
CA VAL A 16 -0.96 -30.45 -8.59
C VAL A 16 -0.47 -29.01 -8.71
N ARG A 17 -1.31 -28.14 -9.28
CA ARG A 17 -1.08 -26.69 -9.23
C ARG A 17 -1.48 -26.19 -7.86
N PHE A 18 -0.51 -25.76 -7.06
CA PHE A 18 -0.79 -24.98 -5.86
C PHE A 18 -1.57 -23.73 -6.29
N ILE A 19 -2.86 -23.70 -5.94
CA ILE A 19 -3.66 -22.48 -6.03
C ILE A 19 -3.14 -21.60 -4.90
N GLY A 20 -2.51 -20.47 -5.24
CA GLY A 20 -2.02 -19.53 -4.25
C GLY A 20 -3.15 -19.08 -3.33
N GLU A 21 -2.82 -18.78 -2.07
CA GLU A 21 -3.79 -18.40 -1.05
C GLU A 21 -4.60 -17.18 -1.50
N ILE A 22 -5.93 -17.24 -1.30
CA ILE A 22 -6.81 -16.11 -1.56
C ILE A 22 -6.55 -15.07 -0.48
N ARG A 23 -6.10 -13.88 -0.88
CA ARG A 23 -5.71 -12.85 0.07
C ARG A 23 -6.03 -11.43 -0.42
N PRO A 24 -6.29 -10.49 0.51
CA PRO A 24 -6.43 -9.09 0.16
C PRO A 24 -5.09 -8.50 -0.30
N VAL A 25 -5.16 -7.56 -1.24
CA VAL A 25 -4.01 -6.76 -1.69
C VAL A 25 -4.41 -5.30 -1.64
N PHE A 26 -3.93 -4.59 -0.62
CA PHE A 26 -4.12 -3.15 -0.50
C PHE A 26 -3.10 -2.41 -1.36
N GLY A 27 -3.44 -1.19 -1.76
CA GLY A 27 -2.51 -0.34 -2.45
C GLY A 27 -2.84 1.13 -2.42
N VAL A 28 -1.83 1.94 -2.73
CA VAL A 28 -1.94 3.39 -2.83
C VAL A 28 -1.23 3.88 -4.07
N GLN A 29 -1.81 4.88 -4.72
CA GLN A 29 -1.19 5.63 -5.81
C GLN A 29 -1.07 7.07 -5.36
N VAL A 30 0.11 7.67 -5.52
CA VAL A 30 0.42 9.03 -5.08
C VAL A 30 0.32 9.98 -6.27
N ASN A 31 -0.89 10.39 -6.60
CA ASN A 31 -1.17 11.35 -7.66
C ASN A 31 -2.27 12.35 -7.24
N MET A 32 -2.29 13.49 -7.93
CA MET A 32 -3.35 14.48 -7.75
C MET A 32 -4.62 13.98 -8.43
N GLN A 33 -5.69 13.88 -7.66
CA GLN A 33 -7.01 13.50 -8.12
C GLN A 33 -7.86 14.74 -8.44
N ALA A 34 -8.91 14.57 -9.26
CA ALA A 34 -9.83 15.65 -9.61
C ALA A 34 -10.56 16.29 -8.40
N ASN A 35 -10.61 15.60 -7.26
CA ASN A 35 -11.18 16.07 -6.00
C ASN A 35 -10.13 16.68 -5.05
N SER A 36 -8.96 17.06 -5.57
CA SER A 36 -7.84 17.62 -4.79
C SER A 36 -7.25 16.68 -3.73
N LYS A 37 -7.54 15.37 -3.77
CA LYS A 37 -6.79 14.38 -2.99
C LYS A 37 -5.43 14.14 -3.63
N LEU A 38 -4.42 13.88 -2.80
CA LEU A 38 -3.02 13.67 -3.23
C LEU A 38 -2.61 12.19 -3.29
N TYR A 39 -3.58 11.30 -3.05
CA TYR A 39 -3.44 9.88 -3.27
C TYR A 39 -4.81 9.25 -3.51
N SER A 40 -4.82 8.07 -4.12
CA SER A 40 -5.97 7.17 -4.13
C SER A 40 -5.58 5.80 -3.61
N MET A 41 -6.54 5.13 -2.99
CA MET A 41 -6.32 3.79 -2.48
C MET A 41 -7.21 2.79 -3.17
N VAL A 42 -6.70 1.57 -3.24
CA VAL A 42 -7.34 0.45 -3.88
C VAL A 42 -7.16 -0.79 -3.01
N VAL A 43 -8.11 -1.70 -3.12
CA VAL A 43 -7.95 -3.06 -2.63
C VAL A 43 -8.39 -4.03 -3.71
N TYR A 44 -7.66 -5.14 -3.81
CA TYR A 44 -7.95 -6.26 -4.68
C TYR A 44 -8.07 -7.55 -3.85
N ILE A 45 -8.58 -8.59 -4.49
CA ILE A 45 -8.43 -9.98 -4.05
C ILE A 45 -7.46 -10.67 -5.00
N HIS A 46 -6.34 -11.16 -4.47
CA HIS A 46 -5.46 -12.05 -5.20
C HIS A 46 -5.99 -13.48 -5.08
N ASN A 47 -6.38 -14.10 -6.19
CA ASN A 47 -6.98 -15.45 -6.20
C ASN A 47 -5.96 -16.59 -6.41
N GLY A 48 -4.69 -16.30 -6.18
CA GLY A 48 -3.57 -17.21 -6.45
C GLY A 48 -3.03 -17.15 -7.89
N ARG A 49 -3.69 -16.41 -8.79
CA ARG A 49 -3.24 -16.23 -10.18
C ARG A 49 -3.25 -14.77 -10.64
N ALA A 50 -4.26 -14.02 -10.25
CA ALA A 50 -4.46 -12.65 -10.69
C ALA A 50 -5.09 -11.79 -9.59
N LEU A 51 -4.89 -10.47 -9.72
CA LEU A 51 -5.64 -9.47 -8.96
C LEU A 51 -7.04 -9.34 -9.55
N THR A 52 -8.04 -9.54 -8.72
CA THR A 52 -9.46 -9.49 -9.07
C THR A 52 -10.20 -8.59 -8.08
N HIS A 53 -11.48 -8.31 -8.32
CA HIS A 53 -12.33 -7.52 -7.42
C HIS A 53 -11.71 -6.16 -7.02
N LYS A 54 -11.20 -5.41 -8.01
CA LYS A 54 -10.69 -4.06 -7.78
C LYS A 54 -11.76 -3.17 -7.15
N LYS A 55 -11.51 -2.65 -5.95
CA LYS A 55 -12.34 -1.64 -5.30
C LYS A 55 -11.48 -0.43 -4.95
N ILE A 56 -11.87 0.75 -5.40
CA ILE A 56 -11.31 2.02 -4.90
C ILE A 56 -11.93 2.26 -3.52
N ILE A 57 -11.10 2.53 -2.52
CA ILE A 57 -11.52 2.71 -1.13
C ILE A 57 -11.12 4.08 -0.61
N THR A 58 -11.93 4.61 0.30
CA THR A 58 -11.64 5.84 1.02
C THR A 58 -10.61 5.63 2.14
N ARG A 59 -10.03 6.74 2.64
CA ARG A 59 -9.16 6.76 3.84
C ARG A 59 -9.79 5.97 4.98
N GLU A 60 -11.03 6.31 5.28
CA GLU A 60 -11.80 5.75 6.38
C GLU A 60 -12.07 4.26 6.17
N GLU A 61 -12.55 3.84 4.99
CA GLU A 61 -12.74 2.42 4.69
C GLU A 61 -11.45 1.62 4.84
N PHE A 62 -10.32 2.11 4.33
CA PHE A 62 -9.03 1.45 4.50
C PHE A 62 -8.69 1.27 5.98
N ILE A 63 -8.76 2.34 6.77
CA ILE A 63 -8.40 2.29 8.19
C ILE A 63 -9.32 1.31 8.92
N LEU A 64 -10.63 1.35 8.69
CA LEU A 64 -11.61 0.49 9.34
C LEU A 64 -11.50 -0.98 8.93
N TYR A 65 -11.16 -1.26 7.67
CA TYR A 65 -10.90 -2.63 7.20
C TYR A 65 -9.58 -3.16 7.75
N ALA A 66 -8.51 -2.38 7.68
CA ALA A 66 -7.18 -2.80 8.11
C ALA A 66 -7.03 -2.89 9.64
N SER A 67 -7.76 -2.09 10.42
CA SER A 67 -7.81 -2.20 11.88
C SER A 67 -8.63 -3.42 12.35
N GLY A 68 -9.45 -4.02 11.47
CA GLY A 68 -10.40 -5.07 11.84
C GLY A 68 -11.69 -4.56 12.49
N THR A 69 -11.87 -3.23 12.58
CA THR A 69 -13.04 -2.61 13.19
C THR A 69 -14.31 -2.95 12.40
N TRP A 70 -14.28 -2.83 11.07
CA TRP A 70 -15.40 -3.19 10.21
C TRP A 70 -15.23 -4.58 9.61
N PRO A 71 -16.31 -5.39 9.54
CA PRO A 71 -16.27 -6.65 8.80
C PRO A 71 -16.03 -6.37 7.33
N SER A 72 -15.13 -7.14 6.72
CA SER A 72 -14.72 -6.95 5.33
C SER A 72 -14.19 -8.24 4.75
N ILE A 73 -14.48 -8.51 3.48
CA ILE A 73 -13.86 -9.61 2.73
C ILE A 73 -12.34 -9.41 2.59
N TYR A 74 -11.86 -8.19 2.82
CA TYR A 74 -10.44 -7.83 2.77
C TYR A 74 -9.73 -7.97 4.12
N ASN A 75 -10.45 -8.31 5.20
CA ASN A 75 -9.89 -8.67 6.50
C ASN A 75 -10.90 -9.55 7.27
N PRO A 76 -11.17 -10.78 6.80
CA PRO A 76 -12.27 -11.60 7.31
C PRO A 76 -12.04 -12.05 8.76
N GLN A 77 -10.78 -12.19 9.18
CA GLN A 77 -10.40 -12.53 10.56
C GLN A 77 -10.41 -11.32 11.51
N ARG A 78 -10.67 -10.10 11.00
CA ARG A 78 -10.72 -8.85 11.78
C ARG A 78 -9.46 -8.63 12.62
N ARG A 79 -8.31 -8.98 12.05
CA ARG A 79 -7.01 -8.76 12.69
C ARG A 79 -6.62 -7.30 12.59
N ASN A 80 -5.91 -6.76 13.58
CA ASN A 80 -5.36 -5.42 13.47
C ASN A 80 -4.06 -5.44 12.65
N LEU A 81 -4.19 -5.22 11.33
CA LEU A 81 -3.06 -5.28 10.40
C LEU A 81 -2.01 -4.20 10.64
N PHE A 82 -2.39 -3.09 11.29
CA PHE A 82 -1.49 -2.00 11.65
C PHE A 82 -0.58 -2.37 12.83
N GLU A 83 -1.16 -2.94 13.89
CA GLU A 83 -0.41 -3.43 15.05
C GLU A 83 0.61 -4.50 14.65
N GLU A 84 0.19 -5.48 13.84
CA GLU A 84 1.06 -6.54 13.33
C GLU A 84 2.29 -6.01 12.56
N ARG A 85 2.15 -4.84 11.94
CA ARG A 85 3.18 -4.23 11.11
C ARG A 85 3.90 -3.09 11.82
N ASN A 86 3.53 -2.75 13.06
CA ASN A 86 4.03 -1.58 13.78
C ASN A 86 3.84 -0.27 12.99
N ILE A 87 2.64 -0.06 12.44
CA ILE A 87 2.27 1.17 11.73
C ILE A 87 1.33 1.97 12.65
N PRO A 88 1.60 3.25 12.96
CA PRO A 88 0.76 4.08 13.82
C PRO A 88 -0.45 4.61 13.03
N CYS A 89 -1.33 3.69 12.71
CA CYS A 89 -2.65 3.93 12.17
C CYS A 89 -3.66 3.08 12.94
N GLY A 90 -4.92 3.48 12.94
CA GLY A 90 -5.98 2.73 13.59
C GLY A 90 -7.13 3.62 13.99
N ILE A 91 -7.77 3.24 15.09
CA ILE A 91 -8.91 3.94 15.67
C ILE A 91 -8.49 4.51 17.01
N GLU A 92 -8.65 5.82 17.18
CA GLU A 92 -8.44 6.52 18.45
C GLU A 92 -9.78 6.99 18.99
N LYS A 93 -9.92 7.08 20.32
CA LYS A 93 -11.11 7.69 20.94
C LYS A 93 -10.91 9.18 21.10
N ASP A 94 -11.83 9.95 20.53
CA ASP A 94 -11.88 11.39 20.74
C ASP A 94 -12.00 11.70 22.24
N PRO A 95 -11.11 12.53 22.81
CA PRO A 95 -11.09 12.76 24.25
C PRO A 95 -12.36 13.45 24.77
N ILE A 96 -13.07 14.20 23.92
CA ILE A 96 -14.25 14.99 24.29
C ILE A 96 -15.54 14.21 24.05
N THR A 97 -15.78 13.80 22.80
CA THR A 97 -17.00 13.15 22.34
C THR A 97 -17.01 11.64 22.58
N LYS A 98 -15.86 11.05 22.94
CA LYS A 98 -15.64 9.60 23.13
C LYS A 98 -15.96 8.75 21.90
N ARG A 99 -16.05 9.39 20.72
CA ARG A 99 -16.29 8.72 19.44
C ARG A 99 -14.99 8.12 18.92
N ASP A 100 -15.13 7.00 18.25
CA ASP A 100 -14.04 6.35 17.54
C ASP A 100 -13.71 7.15 16.26
N ILE A 101 -12.47 7.61 16.13
CA ILE A 101 -11.96 8.40 15.01
C ILE A 101 -10.84 7.61 14.31
N PRO A 102 -10.96 7.37 12.99
CA PRO A 102 -9.89 6.76 12.22
C PRO A 102 -8.73 7.73 12.00
N PHE A 103 -7.51 7.30 12.31
CA PHE A 103 -6.28 8.07 12.11
C PHE A 103 -5.22 7.24 11.38
N CYS A 104 -4.36 7.90 10.59
CA CYS A 104 -3.23 7.26 9.92
C CYS A 104 -2.20 8.30 9.44
N ASN A 105 -1.25 8.64 10.30
CA ASN A 105 -0.22 9.66 10.04
C ASN A 105 0.62 9.41 8.76
N PRO A 106 0.99 8.15 8.43
CA PRO A 106 1.74 7.84 7.20
C PRO A 106 1.05 8.30 5.92
N LEU A 107 -0.28 8.12 5.83
CA LEU A 107 -1.06 8.50 4.65
C LEU A 107 -1.02 10.02 4.42
N ASP A 108 -0.92 10.82 5.48
CA ASP A 108 -0.83 12.28 5.41
C ASP A 108 0.53 12.76 4.90
N SER A 109 1.54 11.88 4.91
CA SER A 109 2.88 12.19 4.42
C SER A 109 3.15 11.67 3.01
N LEU A 110 2.32 10.78 2.45
CA LEU A 110 2.56 10.17 1.14
C LEU A 110 2.76 11.17 0.01
N TRP A 111 2.04 12.30 0.02
CA TRP A 111 2.18 13.33 -1.01
C TRP A 111 3.61 13.87 -1.13
N LYS A 112 4.37 13.85 -0.02
CA LYS A 112 5.74 14.38 0.04
C LYS A 112 6.70 13.60 -0.85
N ILE A 113 6.39 12.33 -1.16
CA ILE A 113 7.17 11.51 -2.09
C ILE A 113 7.20 12.18 -3.47
N ARG A 114 6.08 12.80 -3.87
CA ARG A 114 5.85 13.34 -5.20
C ARG A 114 6.25 14.80 -5.36
N TYR A 115 5.95 15.63 -4.37
CA TYR A 115 6.09 17.08 -4.48
C TYR A 115 7.23 17.61 -3.60
N SER A 116 7.93 18.67 -4.05
CA SER A 116 8.89 19.40 -3.20
C SER A 116 8.18 20.29 -2.19
N ASP A 117 6.99 20.76 -2.54
CA ASP A 117 6.17 21.71 -1.81
C ASP A 117 4.70 21.29 -1.87
N TYR A 118 3.93 21.61 -0.84
CA TYR A 118 2.51 21.24 -0.83
C TYR A 118 1.76 21.89 -2.02
N PRO A 119 1.09 21.11 -2.89
CA PRO A 119 0.68 21.58 -4.21
C PRO A 119 -0.48 22.59 -4.21
N PHE A 120 -1.24 22.69 -3.11
CA PHE A 120 -2.37 23.64 -3.02
C PHE A 120 -2.04 24.93 -2.28
N ARG A 121 -1.00 24.92 -1.44
CA ARG A 121 -0.63 26.04 -0.56
C ARG A 121 0.86 25.97 -0.26
N THR A 122 1.65 26.92 -0.78
CA THR A 122 3.12 26.94 -0.67
C THR A 122 3.63 26.93 0.79
N PHE A 123 2.83 27.41 1.75
CA PHE A 123 3.18 27.43 3.17
C PHE A 123 2.74 26.19 3.96
N ALA A 124 2.07 25.22 3.34
CA ALA A 124 1.55 24.03 4.02
C ALA A 124 2.59 22.91 4.23
N GLY A 125 3.85 23.19 3.91
CA GLY A 125 4.99 22.34 4.25
C GLY A 125 5.82 21.91 3.05
N LYS A 126 7.04 21.45 3.34
CA LYS A 126 7.96 20.88 2.37
C LYS A 126 7.74 19.39 2.22
N GLY A 127 7.78 18.92 0.98
CA GLY A 127 7.86 17.51 0.68
C GLY A 127 9.30 17.01 0.60
N TRP A 128 9.49 15.91 -0.12
CA TRP A 128 10.73 15.15 -0.20
C TRP A 128 11.21 14.93 -1.64
N SER A 129 10.38 15.30 -2.62
CA SER A 129 10.80 15.31 -4.02
C SER A 129 11.81 16.42 -4.29
N ASN A 130 12.75 16.13 -5.19
CA ASN A 130 13.74 17.08 -5.67
C ASN A 130 13.26 17.92 -6.88
N GLU A 131 12.08 17.61 -7.44
CA GLU A 131 11.40 18.47 -8.41
C GLU A 131 10.00 18.85 -7.91
N LEU A 132 9.43 19.92 -8.49
CA LEU A 132 8.23 20.58 -7.98
C LEU A 132 6.98 19.67 -8.01
N TYR A 133 6.74 18.96 -9.11
CA TYR A 133 5.47 18.25 -9.36
C TYR A 133 5.58 16.73 -9.44
N LYS A 134 6.80 16.20 -9.49
CA LYS A 134 7.13 14.78 -9.58
C LYS A 134 8.52 14.51 -9.00
N PRO A 135 8.89 13.27 -8.66
CA PRO A 135 10.24 12.92 -8.24
C PRO A 135 11.28 13.14 -9.36
N SER A 136 12.52 13.43 -8.98
CA SER A 136 13.64 13.50 -9.94
C SER A 136 13.83 12.17 -10.69
N SER A 137 14.56 12.18 -11.80
CA SER A 137 14.83 10.93 -12.54
C SER A 137 15.53 9.87 -11.68
N GLN A 138 16.40 10.28 -10.76
CA GLN A 138 17.06 9.35 -9.83
C GLN A 138 16.10 8.85 -8.75
N GLN A 139 15.22 9.70 -8.23
CA GLN A 139 14.18 9.29 -7.28
C GLN A 139 13.17 8.33 -7.92
N GLN A 140 12.77 8.55 -9.18
CA GLN A 140 11.92 7.61 -9.91
C GLN A 140 12.61 6.26 -10.10
N LYS A 141 13.90 6.25 -10.46
CA LYS A 141 14.68 5.01 -10.54
C LYS A 141 14.71 4.28 -9.19
N TYR A 142 14.93 5.01 -8.08
CA TYR A 142 14.87 4.43 -6.74
C TYR A 142 13.48 3.85 -6.42
N LEU A 143 12.40 4.56 -6.74
CA LEU A 143 11.04 4.06 -6.53
C LEU A 143 10.75 2.80 -7.35
N TYR A 144 11.28 2.71 -8.56
CA TYR A 144 11.19 1.52 -9.38
C TYR A 144 11.96 0.35 -8.77
N GLU A 145 13.23 0.54 -8.42
CA GLU A 145 14.10 -0.52 -7.91
C GLU A 145 13.66 -1.02 -6.52
N HIS A 146 13.11 -0.14 -5.68
CA HIS A 146 12.77 -0.45 -4.30
C HIS A 146 11.29 -0.84 -4.09
N TYR A 147 10.37 -0.33 -4.92
CA TYR A 147 8.93 -0.57 -4.78
C TYR A 147 8.23 -1.07 -6.04
N GLY A 148 8.96 -1.27 -7.15
CA GLY A 148 8.36 -1.67 -8.43
C GLY A 148 7.51 -0.58 -9.09
N ILE A 149 7.70 0.69 -8.71
CA ILE A 149 6.92 1.82 -9.25
C ILE A 149 7.64 2.43 -10.45
N TYR A 150 7.19 2.05 -11.65
CA TYR A 150 7.72 2.60 -12.91
C TYR A 150 7.32 4.06 -13.11
N ASP A 151 6.05 4.38 -12.82
CA ASP A 151 5.50 5.72 -12.92
C ASP A 151 4.55 5.97 -11.73
N ILE A 152 4.91 6.96 -10.91
CA ILE A 152 4.15 7.35 -9.72
C ILE A 152 2.75 7.88 -10.06
N ASP A 153 2.51 8.33 -11.30
CA ASP A 153 1.21 8.79 -11.78
C ASP A 153 0.22 7.66 -12.05
N PHE A 154 0.72 6.49 -12.46
CA PHE A 154 -0.10 5.40 -13.00
C PHE A 154 -0.03 4.10 -12.21
N ASN A 155 1.05 3.89 -11.44
CA ASN A 155 1.23 2.68 -10.66
C ASN A 155 0.76 2.84 -9.21
N TYR A 156 0.28 1.73 -8.64
CA TYR A 156 0.02 1.61 -7.22
C TYR A 156 1.21 0.94 -6.56
N PHE A 157 1.60 1.44 -5.38
CA PHE A 157 2.30 0.61 -4.40
C PHE A 157 1.30 -0.45 -3.96
N LEU A 158 1.61 -1.72 -4.20
CA LEU A 158 0.72 -2.84 -3.91
C LEU A 158 1.32 -3.71 -2.81
N ASP A 159 0.45 -4.24 -1.97
CA ASP A 159 0.73 -5.31 -1.01
C ASP A 159 1.94 -5.03 -0.10
N GLU A 160 3.00 -5.84 -0.17
CA GLU A 160 4.20 -5.66 0.64
C GLU A 160 4.80 -4.27 0.46
N HIS A 161 4.89 -3.77 -0.79
CA HIS A 161 5.40 -2.42 -1.07
C HIS A 161 4.46 -1.33 -0.57
N PHE A 162 3.14 -1.58 -0.52
CA PHE A 162 2.18 -0.68 0.11
C PHE A 162 2.44 -0.57 1.62
N TRP A 163 2.58 -1.69 2.32
CA TRP A 163 2.86 -1.66 3.75
C TRP A 163 4.25 -1.11 4.06
N GLN A 164 5.23 -1.41 3.20
CA GLN A 164 6.59 -0.93 3.31
C GLN A 164 6.64 0.59 3.18
N ILE A 165 6.00 1.18 2.16
CA ILE A 165 6.02 2.64 2.00
C ILE A 165 5.35 3.35 3.19
N LEU A 166 4.28 2.80 3.78
CA LEU A 166 3.68 3.37 4.98
C LEU A 166 4.63 3.37 6.20
N LYS A 167 5.59 2.44 6.28
CA LYS A 167 6.64 2.47 7.30
C LYS A 167 7.72 3.48 6.96
N ASP A 168 8.19 3.43 5.72
CA ASP A 168 9.35 4.20 5.27
C ASP A 168 9.11 5.71 5.33
N VAL A 169 7.89 6.17 5.04
CA VAL A 169 7.51 7.59 5.17
C VAL A 169 7.52 8.12 6.61
N GLN A 170 7.81 7.27 7.59
CA GLN A 170 7.98 7.63 8.99
C GLN A 170 9.43 7.48 9.46
N ASP A 171 10.28 6.78 8.72
CA ASP A 171 11.70 6.62 9.04
C ASP A 171 12.47 7.85 8.59
N GLU A 172 12.97 8.64 9.54
CA GLU A 172 13.78 9.82 9.27
C GLU A 172 15.02 9.51 8.43
N ASN A 173 15.61 8.33 8.58
CA ASN A 173 16.77 7.94 7.78
C ASN A 173 16.37 7.66 6.34
N TRP A 174 15.23 6.99 6.11
CA TRP A 174 14.67 6.83 4.78
C TRP A 174 14.36 8.18 4.14
N ILE A 175 13.69 9.08 4.87
CA ILE A 175 13.33 10.43 4.39
C ILE A 175 14.59 11.20 4.01
N ARG A 176 15.63 11.18 4.84
CA ARG A 176 16.91 11.86 4.57
C ARG A 176 17.59 11.31 3.33
N ARG A 177 17.62 9.98 3.18
CA ARG A 177 18.17 9.32 1.98
C ARG A 177 17.38 9.70 0.73
N TYR A 178 16.05 9.58 0.76
CA TYR A 178 15.20 9.88 -0.40
C TYR A 178 15.36 11.33 -0.88
N ARG A 179 15.45 12.28 0.05
CA ARG A 179 15.75 13.70 -0.27
C ARG A 179 17.12 13.92 -0.91
N SER A 180 18.11 13.07 -0.59
CA SER A 180 19.48 13.22 -1.10
C SER A 180 19.73 12.59 -2.47
N ILE A 181 18.74 11.90 -3.04
CA ILE A 181 18.80 11.25 -4.36
C ILE A 181 18.55 12.26 -5.48
#